data_AF-A0AAV0WSL6-F1
#
_entry.id   AF-A0AAV0WSL6-F1
#
_cell.length_a   1.000
_cell.length_b   1.000
_cell.length_c   1.000
_cell.angle_alpha   90.00
_cell.angle_beta   90.00
_cell.angle_gamma   90.00
#
_symmetry.space_group_name_H-M   'P 1'
#
loop_
_entity.id
_entity.type
_entity.pdbx_description
1 polymer ?
#
loop_
_entity_poly.entity_id
_entity_poly.type
_entity_poly.pdbx_seq_one_letter_code
_entity_poly.pdbx_strand_id
1 'polypeptide(L)'
;MVKLTNGQSTTRIQEIKKRHIKSITMNLKMNFDNNNTWNVESENVPNQLYIVKQVNNEICCAMVCSACKICIHTFECSCLDYSIKSIICKHIHFVALNIIESENKLLEDLTSNLFTTHPTQETDADVTVTYWRRVGVVRYRIQDVCDAS
;
A
#
# COMPACT_ATOMS: atom_id res chain seq x y z
N MET A 1 23.46 32.09 5.79
CA MET A 1 23.42 31.18 4.61
C MET A 1 23.55 29.76 5.13
N VAL A 2 22.43 29.08 5.40
CA VAL A 2 22.44 27.70 5.92
C VAL A 2 22.47 26.77 4.72
N LYS A 3 23.57 26.02 4.62
CA LYS A 3 23.82 25.02 3.57
C LYS A 3 22.88 23.84 3.80
N LEU A 4 21.83 23.71 2.99
CA LEU A 4 21.00 22.50 2.94
C LEU A 4 21.81 21.40 2.24
N THR A 5 22.26 20.40 2.98
CA THR A 5 22.90 19.21 2.41
C THR A 5 21.82 18.23 1.94
N ASN A 6 21.77 18.03 0.63
CA ASN A 6 20.97 17.03 -0.04
C ASN A 6 21.30 15.60 0.46
N GLY A 7 20.27 14.76 0.63
CA GLY A 7 20.35 13.36 0.20
C GLY A 7 20.48 12.25 1.25
N GLN A 8 20.46 12.49 2.55
CA GLN A 8 20.41 11.38 3.51
C GLN A 8 18.96 10.92 3.72
N SER A 9 18.60 9.78 3.12
CA SER A 9 17.49 8.98 3.64
C SER A 9 17.73 8.80 5.13
N THR A 10 16.87 9.37 5.97
CA THR A 10 17.05 9.28 7.42
C THR A 10 17.15 7.80 7.83
N THR A 11 17.97 7.47 8.83
CA THR A 11 18.18 6.09 9.31
C THR A 11 16.86 5.34 9.51
N ARG A 12 15.83 6.05 9.95
CA ARG A 12 14.49 5.51 10.18
C ARG A 12 13.75 5.09 8.90
N ILE A 13 13.90 5.83 7.80
CA ILE A 13 13.34 5.44 6.50
C ILE A 13 14.08 4.22 5.93
N GLN A 14 15.39 4.13 6.12
CA GLN A 14 16.16 2.94 5.74
C GLN A 14 15.71 1.70 6.52
N GLU A 15 15.42 1.86 7.81
CA GLU A 15 14.88 0.79 8.64
C GLU A 15 13.48 0.32 8.21
N ILE A 16 12.60 1.25 7.79
CA ILE A 16 11.30 0.90 7.19
C ILE A 16 11.52 0.04 5.94
N LYS A 17 12.44 0.46 5.04
CA LYS A 17 12.75 -0.30 3.83
C LYS A 17 13.27 -1.71 4.17
N LYS A 18 14.16 -1.84 5.15
CA LYS A 18 14.67 -3.15 5.60
C LYS A 18 13.54 -4.07 6.08
N ARG A 19 12.59 -3.54 6.86
CA ARG A 19 11.46 -4.31 7.38
C ARG A 19 10.45 -4.68 6.30
N HIS A 20 10.24 -3.81 5.33
CA HIS A 20 9.44 -4.10 4.13
C HIS A 20 10.07 -5.24 3.31
N ILE A 21 11.38 -5.21 3.05
CA ILE A 21 12.04 -6.31 2.32
C ILE A 21 11.89 -7.62 3.10
N LYS A 22 12.07 -7.58 4.42
CA LYS A 22 11.89 -8.76 5.27
C LYS A 22 10.46 -9.31 5.18
N SER A 23 9.43 -8.47 5.15
CA SER A 23 8.04 -8.95 5.06
C SER A 23 7.72 -9.63 3.73
N ILE A 24 8.37 -9.24 2.63
CA ILE A 24 8.21 -9.89 1.32
C ILE A 24 8.76 -11.32 1.35
N THR A 25 9.89 -11.55 2.04
CA THR A 25 10.51 -12.87 2.10
C THR A 25 9.96 -13.75 3.22
N MET A 26 8.98 -13.26 3.98
CA MET A 26 8.35 -14.01 5.06
C MET A 26 7.23 -14.87 4.53
N ASN A 27 7.20 -16.13 4.97
CA ASN A 27 6.10 -17.05 4.70
C ASN A 27 5.37 -17.35 6.01
N LEU A 28 4.58 -16.38 6.47
CA LEU A 28 3.76 -16.52 7.67
C LEU A 28 2.30 -16.71 7.28
N LYS A 29 1.51 -17.28 8.19
CA LYS A 29 0.06 -17.25 8.07
C LYS A 29 -0.48 -15.99 8.73
N MET A 30 -1.51 -15.42 8.11
CA MET A 30 -2.37 -14.44 8.76
C MET A 30 -3.82 -14.91 8.70
N ASN A 31 -4.55 -14.60 9.75
CA ASN A 31 -6.00 -14.78 9.80
C ASN A 31 -6.64 -13.41 10.02
N PHE A 32 -7.60 -13.06 9.16
CA PHE A 32 -8.48 -11.93 9.41
C PHE A 32 -9.47 -12.32 10.49
N ASP A 33 -9.62 -11.47 11.49
CA ASP A 33 -10.61 -11.65 12.55
C ASP A 33 -11.83 -10.77 12.28
N ASN A 34 -11.95 -9.64 12.95
CA ASN A 34 -13.02 -8.66 12.80
C ASN A 34 -12.47 -7.25 13.06
N ASN A 35 -13.26 -6.21 12.74
CA ASN A 35 -12.91 -4.81 13.02
C ASN A 35 -11.55 -4.37 12.46
N ASN A 36 -11.23 -4.74 11.22
CA ASN A 36 -9.94 -4.44 10.57
C ASN A 36 -8.75 -4.87 11.44
N THR A 37 -8.81 -6.10 11.95
CA THR A 37 -7.77 -6.69 12.79
C THR A 37 -7.32 -8.03 12.20
N TRP A 38 -6.01 -8.26 12.20
CA TRP A 38 -5.35 -9.46 11.69
C TRP A 38 -4.47 -10.07 12.77
N ASN A 39 -4.53 -11.40 12.87
CA ASN A 39 -3.61 -12.19 13.68
C ASN A 39 -2.51 -12.75 12.77
N VAL A 40 -1.26 -12.40 13.04
CA VAL A 40 -0.10 -12.79 12.25
C VAL A 40 0.80 -13.69 13.09
N GLU A 41 1.17 -14.86 12.56
CA GLU A 41 2.05 -15.79 13.26
C GLU A 41 3.44 -15.21 13.52
N SER A 42 4.08 -15.62 14.61
CA SER A 42 5.48 -15.30 14.87
C SER A 42 6.40 -16.18 14.03
N GLU A 43 7.41 -15.57 13.41
CA GLU A 43 8.44 -16.29 12.65
C GLU A 43 9.32 -17.20 13.53
N ASN A 44 9.52 -16.82 14.79
CA ASN A 44 10.53 -17.44 15.65
C ASN A 44 9.94 -18.24 16.81
N VAL A 45 8.66 -18.01 17.14
CA VAL A 45 8.03 -18.58 18.34
C VAL A 45 6.77 -19.31 17.91
N PRO A 46 6.75 -20.65 17.96
CA PRO A 46 5.56 -21.43 17.62
C PRO A 46 4.35 -20.99 18.46
N ASN A 47 3.16 -20.95 17.84
CA ASN A 47 1.88 -20.58 18.46
C ASN A 47 1.79 -19.16 19.03
N GLN A 48 2.82 -18.32 18.88
CA GLN A 48 2.73 -16.90 19.22
C GLN A 48 2.10 -16.14 18.05
N LEU A 49 1.09 -15.32 18.36
CA LEU A 49 0.44 -14.44 17.41
C LEU A 49 0.73 -12.97 17.75
N TYR A 50 0.84 -12.14 16.72
CA TYR A 50 0.86 -10.68 16.83
C TYR A 50 -0.42 -10.13 16.23
N ILE A 51 -1.01 -9.17 16.95
CA ILE A 51 -2.22 -8.49 16.52
C ILE A 51 -1.79 -7.27 15.73
N VAL A 52 -2.32 -7.13 14.52
CA VAL A 52 -2.20 -5.94 13.68
C VAL A 52 -3.59 -5.36 13.50
N LYS A 53 -3.79 -4.10 13.87
CA LYS A 53 -5.09 -3.42 13.76
C LYS A 53 -4.94 -2.17 12.89
N GLN A 54 -5.82 -1.99 11.92
CA GLN A 54 -5.88 -0.74 11.18
C GLN A 54 -6.58 0.31 12.02
N VAL A 55 -5.93 1.46 12.19
CA VAL A 55 -6.46 2.57 13.02
C VAL A 55 -6.62 3.87 12.22
N ASN A 56 -5.96 3.98 11.07
CA ASN A 56 -6.13 5.11 10.16
C ASN A 56 -6.12 4.62 8.71
N ASN A 57 -6.86 5.32 7.84
CA ASN A 57 -6.94 5.02 6.41
C ASN A 57 -6.06 5.96 5.58
N GLU A 58 -5.63 7.08 6.14
CA GLU A 58 -4.89 8.12 5.42
C GLU A 58 -3.44 8.24 5.89
N ILE A 59 -2.59 8.74 4.98
CA ILE A 59 -1.21 9.11 5.30
C ILE A 59 -1.22 10.46 6.02
N CYS A 60 -0.80 10.48 7.28
CA CYS A 60 -0.81 11.70 8.10
C CYS A 60 0.58 12.20 8.53
N CYS A 61 1.67 11.53 8.14
CA CYS A 61 3.02 11.94 8.54
C CYS A 61 4.08 11.54 7.50
N ALA A 62 5.32 12.01 7.66
CA ALA A 62 6.44 11.74 6.75
C ALA A 62 7.07 10.34 6.92
N MET A 63 6.71 9.62 7.99
CA MET A 63 7.22 8.29 8.32
C MET A 63 6.47 7.21 7.53
N VAL A 64 6.75 7.14 6.23
CA VAL A 64 5.97 6.40 5.24
C VAL A 64 6.78 5.29 4.59
N CYS A 65 6.12 4.16 4.35
CA CYS A 65 6.59 3.16 3.40
C CYS A 65 6.05 3.49 2.01
N SER A 66 6.92 3.89 1.08
CA SER A 66 6.52 4.27 -0.27
C SER A 66 6.00 3.10 -1.11
N ALA A 67 6.36 1.86 -0.79
CA ALA A 67 5.89 0.66 -1.48
C ALA A 67 4.48 0.26 -1.01
N CYS A 68 4.29 0.15 0.31
CA CYS A 68 3.00 -0.18 0.90
C CYS A 68 2.00 1.00 0.89
N LYS A 69 2.46 2.24 0.70
CA LYS A 69 1.64 3.47 0.79
C LYS A 69 0.93 3.60 2.15
N ILE A 70 1.66 3.30 3.23
CA ILE A 70 1.19 3.42 4.62
C ILE A 70 2.16 4.24 5.45
N CYS A 71 1.66 4.91 6.48
CA CYS A 71 2.47 5.55 7.50
C CYS A 71 2.46 4.72 8.79
N ILE A 72 3.31 5.09 9.74
CA ILE A 72 3.33 4.44 11.05
C ILE A 72 1.99 4.46 11.80
N HIS A 73 1.15 5.46 11.54
CA HIS A 73 -0.17 5.58 12.19
C HIS A 73 -1.29 4.86 11.43
N THR A 74 -1.01 4.24 10.28
CA THR A 74 -2.04 3.48 9.54
C THR A 74 -2.44 2.23 10.34
N PHE A 75 -1.48 1.59 11.01
CA PHE A 75 -1.69 0.37 11.77
C PHE A 75 -1.02 0.43 13.15
N GLU A 76 -1.63 -0.28 14.09
CA GLU A 76 -1.03 -0.66 15.37
C GLU A 76 -0.62 -2.13 15.32
N CYS A 77 0.51 -2.47 15.96
CA CYS A 77 0.93 -3.86 16.07
C CYS A 77 1.43 -4.19 17.48
N SER A 78 1.03 -5.34 18.03
CA SER A 78 1.45 -5.79 19.37
C SER A 78 2.91 -6.24 19.47
N CYS A 79 3.66 -6.25 18.37
CA CYS A 79 5.07 -6.65 18.40
C CYS A 79 5.99 -5.56 18.98
N LEU A 80 7.16 -5.95 19.47
CA LEU A 80 8.15 -5.05 20.09
C LEU A 80 8.70 -3.99 19.13
N ASP A 81 8.86 -4.33 17.85
CA ASP A 81 9.32 -3.36 16.85
C ASP A 81 8.37 -2.17 16.75
N TYR A 82 7.06 -2.39 16.82
CA TYR A 82 6.10 -1.30 16.85
C TYR A 82 6.01 -0.66 18.25
N SER A 83 5.78 -1.50 19.28
CA SER A 83 5.46 -1.04 20.63
C SER A 83 6.59 -0.25 21.31
N ILE A 84 7.84 -0.56 20.99
CA ILE A 84 9.01 0.09 21.61
C ILE A 84 9.68 1.07 20.64
N LYS A 85 9.94 0.65 19.40
CA LYS A 85 10.72 1.47 18.46
C LYS A 85 9.85 2.45 17.68
N SER A 86 8.53 2.32 17.78
CA SER A 86 7.55 3.06 16.97
C SER A 86 8.03 3.13 15.53
N ILE A 87 8.05 1.98 14.86
CA ILE A 87 8.36 1.87 13.44
C ILE A 87 7.39 0.91 12.76
N ILE A 88 7.17 1.11 11.46
CA ILE A 88 6.39 0.18 10.65
C ILE A 88 7.11 -1.17 10.68
N CYS A 89 6.50 -2.14 11.37
CA CYS A 89 7.12 -3.43 11.61
C CYS A 89 6.90 -4.37 10.42
N LYS A 90 7.65 -5.49 10.39
CA LYS A 90 7.49 -6.52 9.35
C LYS A 90 6.08 -7.11 9.29
N HIS A 91 5.37 -7.21 10.43
CA HIS A 91 3.99 -7.72 10.46
C HIS A 91 2.99 -6.74 9.83
N ILE A 92 3.14 -5.43 10.09
CA ILE A 92 2.32 -4.40 9.44
C ILE A 92 2.54 -4.42 7.93
N HIS A 93 3.81 -4.49 7.48
CA HIS A 93 4.09 -4.60 6.05
C HIS A 93 3.49 -5.87 5.43
N PHE A 94 3.59 -7.00 6.11
CA PHE A 94 3.02 -8.27 5.65
C PHE A 94 1.51 -8.14 5.44
N VAL A 95 0.78 -7.62 6.43
CA VAL A 95 -0.68 -7.39 6.33
C VAL A 95 -1.01 -6.43 5.19
N ALA A 96 -0.34 -5.28 5.12
CA ALA A 96 -0.61 -4.28 4.08
C ALA A 96 -0.40 -4.84 2.65
N LEU A 97 0.65 -5.64 2.44
CA LEU A 97 0.90 -6.27 1.13
C LEU A 97 -0.20 -7.26 0.75
N ASN A 98 -0.66 -8.09 1.69
CA ASN A 98 -1.73 -9.06 1.43
C ASN A 98 -3.07 -8.36 1.13
N ILE A 99 -3.37 -7.23 1.79
CA ILE A 99 -4.56 -6.43 1.50
C ILE A 99 -4.49 -5.90 0.07
N ILE A 100 -3.38 -5.26 -0.31
CA ILE A 100 -3.19 -4.71 -1.67
C ILE A 100 -3.30 -5.82 -2.71
N GLU A 101 -2.73 -6.99 -2.46
CA GLU A 101 -2.82 -8.13 -3.37
C GLU A 101 -4.27 -8.61 -3.53
N SER A 102 -5.03 -8.69 -2.42
CA SER A 102 -6.43 -9.08 -2.46
C SER A 102 -7.30 -8.07 -3.22
N GLU A 103 -7.04 -6.77 -3.05
CA GLU A 103 -7.75 -5.70 -3.76
C GLU A 103 -7.44 -5.75 -5.27
N ASN A 104 -6.18 -5.97 -5.65
CA ASN A 104 -5.80 -6.08 -7.05
C ASN A 104 -6.48 -7.26 -7.74
N LYS A 105 -6.54 -8.43 -7.08
CA LYS A 105 -7.26 -9.61 -7.59
C LYS A 105 -8.75 -9.31 -7.82
N LEU A 106 -9.40 -8.66 -6.86
CA LEU A 106 -10.80 -8.25 -7.01
C LEU A 106 -11.01 -7.29 -8.20
N LEU A 107 -10.07 -6.36 -8.42
CA LEU A 107 -10.13 -5.44 -9.56
C LEU A 107 -9.94 -6.17 -10.90
N GLU A 108 -9.00 -7.10 -10.99
CA GLU A 108 -8.78 -7.93 -12.17
C GLU A 108 -10.03 -8.75 -12.51
N ASP A 109 -10.64 -9.41 -11.52
CA ASP A 109 -11.87 -10.19 -11.70
C ASP A 109 -13.05 -9.33 -12.18
N LEU A 110 -13.20 -8.10 -11.65
CA LEU A 110 -14.26 -7.19 -12.09
C LEU A 110 -14.03 -6.68 -13.52
N THR A 111 -12.78 -6.38 -13.88
CA THR A 111 -12.46 -5.87 -15.23
C THR A 111 -12.57 -6.95 -16.31
N SER A 112 -12.22 -8.20 -16.00
CA SER A 112 -12.32 -9.32 -16.94
C SER A 112 -13.78 -9.70 -17.26
N ASN A 113 -14.72 -9.41 -16.36
CA ASN A 113 -16.17 -9.57 -16.60
C ASN A 113 -16.80 -8.44 -17.45
N LEU A 114 -16.10 -7.33 -17.70
CA LEU A 114 -16.59 -6.19 -18.49
C LEU A 114 -16.20 -6.28 -19.98
N PHE A 115 -15.46 -7.30 -20.42
CA PHE A 115 -15.01 -7.47 -21.81
C PHE A 115 -15.75 -8.57 -22.61
N THR A 116 -16.87 -9.09 -22.11
CA THR A 116 -17.70 -10.03 -22.87
C THR A 116 -18.88 -9.32 -23.55
N THR A 117 -18.59 -8.42 -24.49
CA THR A 117 -19.56 -8.04 -25.53
C THR A 117 -18.92 -8.24 -26.89
N HIS A 118 -19.61 -9.07 -27.68
CA HIS A 118 -19.41 -9.47 -29.07
C HIS A 118 -18.51 -8.61 -29.98
N PRO A 119 -17.87 -9.23 -31.00
CA PRO A 119 -17.30 -8.51 -32.12
C PRO A 119 -18.44 -7.89 -32.94
N THR A 120 -18.71 -6.60 -32.75
CA THR A 120 -19.43 -5.81 -33.74
C THR A 120 -18.43 -5.34 -34.78
N GLN A 121 -18.54 -5.92 -35.98
CA GLN A 121 -17.95 -5.37 -37.19
C GLN A 121 -18.50 -3.96 -37.38
N GLU A 122 -17.69 -2.92 -37.21
CA GLU A 122 -18.03 -1.60 -37.75
C GLU A 122 -16.83 -0.96 -38.44
N THR A 123 -17.09 -0.64 -39.69
CA THR A 123 -16.34 0.17 -40.65
C THR A 123 -16.06 1.58 -40.13
N ASP A 124 -14.86 2.09 -40.44
CA ASP A 124 -14.44 3.50 -40.57
C ASP A 124 -15.36 4.60 -39.97
N ALA A 125 -14.91 5.22 -38.87
CA ALA A 125 -14.64 6.67 -38.77
C ALA A 125 -14.36 7.11 -37.31
N ASP A 126 -13.16 7.67 -37.12
CA ASP A 126 -12.75 8.70 -36.15
C ASP A 126 -13.58 8.87 -34.85
N VAL A 127 -13.12 8.22 -33.77
CA VAL A 127 -13.48 8.60 -32.39
C VAL A 127 -12.22 8.67 -31.57
N THR A 128 -11.83 9.88 -31.17
CA THR A 128 -10.77 10.12 -30.20
C THR A 128 -11.12 9.45 -28.87
N VAL A 129 -10.48 8.31 -28.59
CA VAL A 129 -10.61 7.59 -27.32
C VAL A 129 -9.92 8.41 -26.23
N THR A 130 -10.69 9.22 -25.48
CA THR A 130 -10.18 9.80 -24.23
C THR A 130 -10.00 8.67 -23.21
N TYR A 131 -8.74 8.29 -22.99
CA TYR A 131 -8.35 7.22 -22.07
C TYR A 131 -8.34 7.76 -20.63
N TRP A 132 -9.34 7.39 -19.83
CA TRP A 132 -9.33 7.63 -18.38
C TRP A 132 -8.60 6.49 -17.68
N ARG A 133 -7.32 6.67 -17.35
CA ARG A 133 -6.56 5.71 -16.54
C ARG A 133 -6.90 5.93 -15.06
N ARG A 134 -7.73 5.06 -14.50
CA ARG A 134 -8.15 5.10 -13.09
C ARG A 134 -7.02 4.55 -12.21
N VAL A 135 -6.31 5.42 -11.49
CA VAL A 135 -5.30 5.01 -10.49
C VAL A 135 -5.77 5.47 -9.11
N GLY A 136 -6.34 4.53 -8.33
CA GLY A 136 -6.60 4.72 -6.89
C GLY A 136 -7.70 5.74 -6.52
N VAL A 137 -8.27 5.54 -5.34
CA VAL A 137 -9.43 6.24 -4.77
C VAL A 137 -9.04 7.64 -4.28
N VAL A 138 -8.61 8.55 -5.17
CA VAL A 138 -8.46 9.98 -4.85
C VAL A 138 -8.86 10.83 -6.05
N ARG A 139 -9.87 11.70 -5.90
CA ARG A 139 -10.22 12.72 -6.89
C ARG A 139 -9.27 13.90 -6.73
N TYR A 140 -8.39 14.15 -7.70
CA TYR A 140 -7.74 15.45 -7.86
C TYR A 140 -8.39 16.21 -9.01
N ARG A 141 -8.79 17.45 -8.74
CA ARG A 141 -9.20 18.43 -9.74
C ARG A 141 -7.93 19.05 -10.30
N ILE A 142 -7.61 18.78 -11.57
CA ILE A 142 -6.62 19.57 -12.30
C ILE A 142 -7.36 20.81 -12.80
N GLN A 143 -7.05 21.97 -12.22
CA GLN A 143 -7.43 23.27 -12.77
C GLN A 143 -6.13 23.98 -13.17
N ASP A 144 -5.81 23.82 -14.45
CA ASP A 144 -5.15 24.72 -15.40
C ASP A 144 -3.92 25.58 -15.05
N VAL A 145 -3.12 25.73 -16.10
CA VAL A 145 -2.21 26.83 -16.49
C VAL A 145 -0.74 26.68 -16.11
N CYS A 146 0.09 26.35 -17.12
CA CYS A 146 1.03 27.35 -17.67
C CYS A 146 1.61 26.92 -19.03
N ASP A 147 1.40 27.79 -20.01
CA ASP A 147 2.13 27.94 -21.26
C ASP A 147 3.65 28.13 -21.06
N ALA A 148 4.37 28.05 -22.19
CA ALA A 148 5.78 28.34 -22.46
C ALA A 148 6.76 27.20 -22.10
N SER A 149 7.61 26.71 -23.01
CA SER A 149 8.31 27.39 -24.12
C SER A 149 8.68 26.39 -25.21
#